data_AF-A0A8S3J6Q6-F1
#
_entry.id   AF-A0A8S3J6Q6-F1
#
_cell.length_a   1.000
_cell.length_b   1.000
_cell.length_c   1.000
_cell.angle_alpha   90.00
_cell.angle_beta   90.00
_cell.angle_gamma   90.00
#
_symmetry.space_group_name_H-M   'P 1'
#
loop_
_entity.id
_entity.type
_entity.pdbx_description
1 polymer ?
#
loop_
_entity_poly.entity_id
_entity_poly.type
_entity_poly.pdbx_seq_one_letter_code
_entity_poly.pdbx_strand_id
1 'polypeptide(L)'
;MFGSILSATDPVAVVTLLHESGASKSLAALIDLESLLNDGSAFVIFSIFKDIVIKKATTTTSIIVEIVKFTMGGPAFGLACGILAVFILNLLNNELEIEIISTFGLAYLIFYLADVELGVSAVLAMVVMGLYMAKHKYCISSHVQLPIASTWRIIIYFINILIFMITGIILAHSLVGTQKHVDAIDFGYSIVLYLALH
;
A
#
# COMPACT_ATOMS: atom_id res chain seq x y z
N MET A 1 -0.06 -12.20 13.88
CA MET A 1 -1.07 -11.16 13.58
C MET A 1 -0.65 -9.78 14.09
N PHE A 2 -0.57 -9.54 15.40
CA PHE A 2 -0.20 -8.21 15.90
C PHE A 2 1.19 -7.74 15.40
N GLY A 3 2.21 -8.61 15.52
CA GLY A 3 3.55 -8.30 15.02
C GLY A 3 3.66 -8.09 13.51
N SER A 4 2.75 -8.67 12.70
CA SER A 4 2.74 -8.44 11.25
C SER A 4 2.07 -7.13 10.86
N ILE A 5 1.16 -6.61 11.69
CA ILE A 5 0.57 -5.28 11.48
C ILE A 5 1.59 -4.21 11.87
N LEU A 6 2.30 -4.42 12.98
CA LEU A 6 3.31 -3.47 13.48
C LEU A 6 4.64 -3.48 12.71
N SER A 7 4.88 -4.46 11.84
CA SER A 7 6.12 -4.54 11.07
C SER A 7 6.15 -3.60 9.86
N ALA A 8 4.98 -3.17 9.38
CA ALA A 8 4.87 -2.15 8.33
C ALA A 8 5.47 -0.82 8.81
N THR A 9 6.19 -0.13 7.94
CA THR A 9 6.94 1.09 8.28
C THR A 9 6.57 2.19 7.32
N ASP A 10 6.12 3.32 7.86
CA ASP A 10 5.84 4.52 7.07
C ASP A 10 7.03 5.49 7.13
N PRO A 11 7.81 5.64 6.04
CA PRO A 11 8.99 6.50 6.01
C PRO A 11 8.64 7.93 5.62
N VAL A 12 7.37 8.31 5.45
CA VAL A 12 6.97 9.62 4.89
C VAL A 12 7.69 10.79 5.57
N ALA A 13 7.78 10.79 6.89
CA ALA A 13 8.52 11.82 7.63
C ALA A 13 10.03 11.78 7.38
N VAL A 14 10.62 10.58 7.32
CA VAL A 14 12.05 10.37 7.09
C VAL A 14 12.45 10.77 5.67
N VAL A 15 11.64 10.41 4.67
CA VAL A 15 11.83 10.75 3.26
C VAL A 15 11.75 12.26 3.05
N THR A 16 10.82 12.93 3.74
CA THR A 16 10.70 14.40 3.69
C THR A 16 11.97 15.07 4.24
N LEU A 17 12.47 14.63 5.41
CA LEU A 17 13.73 15.12 5.99
C LEU A 17 14.95 14.84 5.10
N LEU A 18 15.00 13.66 4.47
CA LEU A 18 16.06 13.31 3.53
C LEU A 18 16.06 14.24 2.32
N HIS A 19 14.88 14.55 1.77
CA HIS A 19 14.74 15.53 0.70
C HIS A 19 15.23 16.93 1.10
N GLU A 20 14.91 17.37 2.32
CA GLU A 20 15.35 18.66 2.86
C GLU A 20 16.86 18.70 3.13
N SER A 21 17.46 17.57 3.53
CA SER A 21 18.89 17.45 3.81
C SER A 21 19.80 17.41 2.56
N GLY A 22 19.22 17.41 1.36
CA GLY A 22 19.97 17.34 0.10
C GLY A 22 20.35 15.92 -0.33
N ALA A 23 19.67 14.89 0.20
CA ALA A 23 19.88 13.51 -0.23
C ALA A 23 19.57 13.32 -1.72
N SER A 24 20.25 12.36 -2.36
CA SER A 24 20.01 12.07 -3.77
C SER A 24 18.59 11.56 -4.02
N LYS A 25 17.98 11.95 -5.13
CA LYS A 25 16.66 11.44 -5.55
C LYS A 25 16.61 9.91 -5.63
N SER A 26 17.75 9.28 -5.92
CA SER A 26 17.88 7.82 -5.97
C SER A 26 17.80 7.19 -4.59
N LEU A 27 18.33 7.84 -3.55
CA LEU A 27 18.28 7.33 -2.18
C LEU A 27 16.86 7.44 -1.61
N ALA A 28 16.19 8.59 -1.82
CA ALA A 28 14.79 8.76 -1.43
C ALA A 28 13.88 7.72 -2.10
N ALA A 29 14.03 7.52 -3.42
CA ALA A 29 13.27 6.51 -4.15
C ALA A 29 13.54 5.07 -3.66
N LEU A 30 14.77 4.77 -3.24
CA LEU A 30 15.12 3.44 -2.71
C LEU A 30 14.43 3.18 -1.36
N ILE A 31 14.37 4.19 -0.49
CA ILE A 31 13.69 4.09 0.81
C ILE A 31 12.17 3.98 0.62
N ASP A 32 11.58 4.73 -0.32
CA ASP A 32 10.17 4.59 -0.69
C ASP A 32 9.85 3.16 -1.17
N LEU A 33 10.74 2.59 -2.00
CA LEU A 33 10.59 1.20 -2.47
C LEU A 33 10.70 0.19 -1.33
N GLU A 34 11.65 0.38 -0.41
CA GLU A 34 11.86 -0.51 0.73
C GLU A 34 10.61 -0.54 1.64
N SER A 35 10.06 0.63 1.98
CA SER A 35 8.82 0.72 2.75
C SER A 35 7.63 0.10 2.03
N LEU A 36 7.45 0.39 0.73
CA LEU A 36 6.35 -0.17 -0.03
C LEU A 36 6.39 -1.71 -0.09
N LEU A 37 7.60 -2.28 -0.25
CA LEU A 37 7.79 -3.72 -0.20
C LEU A 37 7.58 -4.28 1.22
N ASN A 38 7.99 -3.54 2.24
CA ASN A 38 7.77 -3.90 3.64
C ASN A 38 6.27 -3.96 3.99
N ASP A 39 5.49 -2.96 3.58
CA ASP A 39 4.05 -2.92 3.77
C ASP A 39 3.35 -4.09 3.05
N GLY A 40 3.77 -4.38 1.81
CA GLY A 40 3.30 -5.56 1.08
C GLY A 40 3.63 -6.88 1.77
N SER A 41 4.83 -6.99 2.36
CA SER A 41 5.26 -8.18 3.10
C SER A 41 4.50 -8.35 4.42
N ALA A 42 4.28 -7.26 5.14
CA ALA A 42 3.46 -7.20 6.35
C ALA A 42 2.03 -7.68 6.07
N PHE A 43 1.44 -7.22 4.96
CA PHE A 43 0.12 -7.66 4.49
C PHE A 43 0.08 -9.17 4.16
N VAL A 44 1.11 -9.69 3.49
CA VAL A 44 1.23 -11.13 3.20
C VAL A 44 1.24 -11.95 4.48
N ILE A 45 2.12 -11.59 5.42
CA ILE A 45 2.25 -12.31 6.69
C ILE A 45 0.93 -12.23 7.48
N PHE A 46 0.28 -11.07 7.51
CA PHE A 46 -1.04 -10.91 8.13
C PHE A 46 -2.09 -11.83 7.49
N SER A 47 -2.15 -11.86 6.15
CA SER A 47 -3.13 -12.66 5.40
C SER A 47 -2.95 -14.16 5.64
N ILE A 48 -1.71 -14.64 5.69
CA ILE A 48 -1.40 -16.04 6.02
C ILE A 48 -1.86 -16.37 7.44
N PHE A 49 -1.54 -15.53 8.43
CA PHE A 49 -2.00 -15.76 9.79
C PHE A 49 -3.53 -15.73 9.90
N LYS A 50 -4.18 -14.80 9.19
CA LYS A 50 -5.64 -14.71 9.10
C LYS A 50 -6.24 -16.01 8.58
N ASP A 51 -5.68 -16.54 7.51
CA ASP A 51 -6.17 -17.76 6.89
C ASP A 51 -5.91 -18.99 7.77
N ILE A 52 -4.79 -19.06 8.49
CA ILE A 52 -4.55 -20.12 9.49
C ILE A 52 -5.63 -20.10 10.58
N VAL A 53 -5.96 -18.92 11.10
CA VAL A 53 -6.96 -18.76 12.18
C VAL A 53 -8.38 -19.06 11.68
N ILE A 54 -8.76 -18.55 10.50
CA ILE A 54 -10.12 -18.69 9.96
C ILE A 54 -10.35 -20.08 9.36
N LYS A 55 -9.43 -20.56 8.50
CA LYS A 55 -9.57 -21.82 7.77
C LYS A 55 -9.12 -23.04 8.58
N LYS A 56 -8.60 -22.85 9.80
CA LYS A 56 -7.97 -23.89 10.63
C LYS A 56 -6.95 -24.69 9.84
N ALA A 57 -6.04 -24.04 9.11
CA ALA A 57 -4.99 -24.74 8.38
C ALA A 57 -4.14 -25.57 9.36
N THR A 58 -4.24 -26.90 9.27
CA THR A 58 -3.76 -27.82 10.33
C THR A 58 -2.36 -28.38 10.10
N THR A 59 -1.78 -28.21 8.90
CA THR A 59 -0.51 -28.89 8.53
C THR A 59 0.58 -27.89 8.19
N THR A 60 1.80 -28.09 8.71
CA THR A 60 2.97 -27.24 8.40
C THR A 60 3.22 -27.09 6.89
N THR A 61 2.98 -28.15 6.12
CA THR A 61 3.11 -28.14 4.65
C THR A 61 2.14 -27.16 3.97
N SER A 62 0.89 -27.05 4.43
CA SER A 62 -0.07 -26.13 3.80
C SER A 62 0.34 -24.67 4.04
N ILE A 63 0.89 -24.37 5.22
CA ILE A 63 1.39 -23.04 5.57
C ILE A 63 2.58 -22.65 4.68
N ILE A 64 3.54 -23.58 4.46
CA ILE A 64 4.70 -23.32 3.59
C ILE A 64 4.25 -23.07 2.15
N VAL A 65 3.33 -23.89 1.64
CA VAL A 65 2.78 -23.72 0.28
C VAL A 65 2.08 -22.37 0.16
N GLU A 66 1.32 -21.96 1.16
CA GLU A 66 0.62 -20.67 1.19
C GLU A 66 1.61 -19.49 1.23
N ILE A 67 2.65 -19.56 2.06
CA ILE A 67 3.74 -18.57 2.08
C ILE A 67 4.39 -18.43 0.71
N VAL A 68 4.77 -19.54 0.08
CA VAL A 68 5.41 -19.53 -1.23
C VAL A 68 4.46 -18.98 -2.30
N LYS A 69 3.20 -19.39 -2.26
CA LYS A 69 2.16 -18.93 -3.19
C LYS A 69 1.94 -17.41 -3.08
N PHE A 70 1.78 -16.88 -1.87
CA PHE A 70 1.57 -15.45 -1.67
C PHE A 70 2.80 -14.63 -2.03
N THR A 71 4.00 -15.09 -1.64
CA THR A 71 5.26 -14.37 -1.83
C THR A 71 5.74 -14.38 -3.29
N MET A 72 5.57 -15.49 -4.02
CA MET A 72 6.03 -15.60 -5.41
C MET A 72 4.91 -15.39 -6.43
N GLY A 73 3.70 -15.85 -6.13
CA GLY A 73 2.56 -15.77 -7.04
C GLY A 73 2.09 -14.34 -7.28
N GLY A 74 2.09 -13.50 -6.23
CA GLY A 74 1.76 -12.07 -6.35
C GLY A 74 2.70 -11.35 -7.32
N PRO A 75 4.03 -11.35 -7.07
CA PRO A 75 5.02 -10.78 -7.97
C PRO A 75 4.98 -11.31 -9.40
N ALA A 76 4.87 -12.64 -9.59
CA ALA A 76 4.82 -13.24 -10.92
C ALA A 76 3.58 -12.77 -11.71
N PHE A 77 2.41 -12.75 -11.06
CA PHE A 77 1.19 -12.25 -11.66
C PHE A 77 1.26 -10.74 -11.93
N GLY A 78 1.77 -9.96 -10.98
CA GLY A 78 1.98 -8.52 -11.12
C GLY A 78 2.89 -8.17 -12.29
N LEU A 79 3.93 -8.97 -12.54
CA LEU A 79 4.82 -8.78 -13.70
C LEU A 79 4.07 -9.03 -15.02
N ALA A 80 3.32 -10.13 -15.13
CA ALA A 80 2.52 -10.43 -16.30
C ALA A 80 1.48 -9.33 -16.57
N CYS A 81 0.80 -8.88 -15.52
CA CYS A 81 -0.16 -7.78 -15.59
C CYS A 81 0.49 -6.44 -15.91
N GLY A 82 1.71 -6.17 -15.45
CA GLY A 82 2.48 -4.98 -15.81
C GLY A 82 2.81 -4.94 -17.30
N ILE A 83 3.19 -6.08 -17.89
CA ILE A 83 3.40 -6.21 -19.34
C ILE A 83 2.10 -5.90 -20.09
N LEU A 84 0.98 -6.50 -19.66
CA LEU A 84 -0.33 -6.27 -20.25
C LEU A 84 -0.79 -4.81 -20.09
N ALA A 85 -0.58 -4.19 -18.93
CA ALA A 85 -0.97 -2.81 -18.66
C ALA A 85 -0.20 -1.85 -19.57
N VAL A 86 1.12 -2.01 -19.72
CA VAL A 86 1.92 -1.20 -20.65
C VAL A 86 1.47 -1.41 -22.10
N PHE A 87 1.18 -2.66 -22.49
CA PHE A 87 0.65 -2.95 -23.82
C PHE A 87 -0.70 -2.28 -24.08
N ILE A 88 -1.62 -2.34 -23.12
CA ILE A 88 -2.95 -1.71 -23.21
C ILE A 88 -2.79 -0.19 -23.30
N LEU A 89 -1.99 0.43 -22.43
CA LEU A 89 -1.79 1.87 -22.44
C LEU A 89 -1.14 2.35 -23.75
N ASN A 90 -0.24 1.57 -24.35
CA ASN A 90 0.33 1.87 -25.67
C ASN A 90 -0.69 1.84 -26.81
N LEU A 91 -1.76 1.04 -26.67
CA LEU A 91 -2.81 0.91 -27.67
C LEU A 91 -3.84 2.05 -27.57
N LEU A 92 -3.98 2.65 -26.39
CA LEU A 92 -4.87 3.79 -26.18
C LEU A 92 -4.25 5.02 -26.86
N ASN A 93 -5.01 5.64 -27.76
CA ASN A 93 -4.57 6.73 -28.64
C ASN A 93 -4.39 8.07 -27.91
N ASN A 94 -3.57 8.14 -26.86
CA ASN A 94 -3.06 9.38 -26.27
C ASN A 94 -4.10 10.33 -25.65
N GLU A 95 -5.35 9.86 -25.45
CA GLU A 95 -6.41 10.62 -24.81
C GLU A 95 -6.25 10.59 -23.29
N LEU A 96 -6.04 11.78 -22.71
CA LEU A 96 -5.68 11.97 -21.31
C LEU A 96 -6.62 11.25 -20.34
N GLU A 97 -7.92 11.46 -20.52
CA GLU A 97 -8.98 10.96 -19.64
C GLU A 97 -9.06 9.43 -19.70
N ILE A 98 -8.94 8.88 -20.90
CA ILE A 98 -9.02 7.44 -21.15
C ILE A 98 -7.82 6.73 -20.53
N GLU A 99 -6.60 7.25 -20.69
CA GLU A 99 -5.41 6.68 -20.08
C GLU A 99 -5.50 6.71 -18.55
N ILE A 100 -5.90 7.85 -17.96
CA ILE A 100 -6.06 7.99 -16.50
C ILE A 100 -7.08 6.97 -15.97
N ILE A 101 -8.29 6.94 -16.53
CA ILE A 101 -9.36 6.00 -16.12
C ILE A 101 -8.91 4.55 -16.32
N SER A 102 -8.18 4.26 -17.40
CA SER A 102 -7.64 2.92 -17.67
C SER A 102 -6.62 2.51 -16.61
N THR A 103 -5.77 3.41 -16.10
CA THR A 103 -4.87 3.06 -14.98
C THR A 103 -5.63 2.67 -13.72
N PHE A 104 -6.75 3.32 -13.41
CA PHE A 104 -7.61 2.93 -12.28
C PHE A 104 -8.29 1.60 -12.51
N GLY A 105 -8.86 1.40 -13.71
CA GLY A 105 -9.53 0.16 -14.08
C GLY A 105 -8.58 -1.04 -14.02
N LEU A 106 -7.37 -0.89 -14.56
CA LEU A 106 -6.32 -1.91 -14.50
C LEU A 106 -5.90 -2.19 -13.06
N ALA A 107 -5.65 -1.14 -12.27
CA ALA A 107 -5.27 -1.30 -10.86
C ALA A 107 -6.31 -2.10 -10.06
N TYR A 108 -7.59 -1.75 -10.20
CA TYR A 108 -8.67 -2.45 -9.52
C TYR A 108 -8.85 -3.89 -10.03
N LEU A 109 -8.85 -4.08 -11.35
CA LEU A 109 -9.02 -5.39 -11.97
C LEU A 109 -7.91 -6.35 -11.54
N ILE A 110 -6.66 -5.90 -11.56
CA ILE A 110 -5.50 -6.71 -11.19
C ILE A 110 -5.54 -7.05 -9.71
N PHE A 111 -5.89 -6.08 -8.86
CA PHE A 111 -6.09 -6.34 -7.43
C PHE A 111 -7.16 -7.41 -7.19
N TYR A 112 -8.34 -7.28 -7.82
CA TYR A 112 -9.44 -8.24 -7.70
C TYR A 112 -9.04 -9.64 -8.18
N LEU A 113 -8.44 -9.75 -9.36
CA LEU A 113 -8.02 -11.05 -9.91
C LEU A 113 -6.96 -11.73 -9.05
N ALA A 114 -6.02 -10.95 -8.51
CA ALA A 114 -4.97 -11.47 -7.63
C ALA A 114 -5.56 -12.04 -6.33
N ASP A 115 -6.46 -11.30 -5.67
CA ASP A 115 -7.01 -11.70 -4.37
C ASP A 115 -8.08 -12.80 -4.52
N VAL A 116 -9.09 -12.56 -5.36
CA VAL A 116 -10.31 -13.39 -5.42
C VAL A 116 -10.12 -14.64 -6.27
N GLU A 117 -9.60 -14.48 -7.50
CA GLU A 117 -9.53 -15.59 -8.46
C GLU A 117 -8.27 -16.45 -8.25
N LEU A 118 -7.13 -15.80 -8.01
CA LEU A 118 -5.84 -16.49 -7.88
C LEU A 118 -5.47 -16.81 -6.43
N GLY A 119 -6.01 -16.08 -5.46
CA GLY A 119 -5.64 -16.22 -4.04
C GLY A 119 -4.14 -16.03 -3.82
N VAL A 120 -3.57 -15.00 -4.44
CA VAL A 120 -2.18 -14.55 -4.27
C VAL A 120 -2.17 -13.15 -3.67
N SER A 121 -0.99 -12.64 -3.30
CA SER A 121 -0.88 -11.30 -2.73
C SER A 121 -1.21 -10.21 -3.76
N ALA A 122 -2.42 -9.64 -3.70
CA ALA A 122 -2.81 -8.51 -4.53
C ALA A 122 -1.94 -7.27 -4.32
N VAL A 123 -1.51 -6.98 -3.08
CA VAL A 123 -0.63 -5.85 -2.79
C VAL A 123 0.72 -5.99 -3.50
N LEU A 124 1.44 -7.10 -3.30
CA LEU A 124 2.69 -7.38 -4.03
C LEU A 124 2.50 -7.43 -5.55
N ALA A 125 1.37 -7.94 -6.06
CA ALA A 125 1.09 -7.91 -7.49
C ALA A 125 1.00 -6.47 -8.02
N MET A 126 0.31 -5.59 -7.29
CA MET A 126 0.20 -4.17 -7.61
C MET A 126 1.55 -3.45 -7.54
N VAL A 127 2.39 -3.76 -6.54
CA VAL A 127 3.75 -3.21 -6.43
C VAL A 127 4.59 -3.57 -7.66
N VAL A 128 4.63 -4.86 -8.02
CA VAL A 128 5.44 -5.31 -9.18
C VAL A 128 4.91 -4.77 -10.50
N MET A 129 3.58 -4.71 -10.67
CA MET A 129 2.96 -4.06 -11.82
C MET A 129 3.39 -2.58 -11.92
N GLY A 130 3.28 -1.84 -10.82
CA GLY A 130 3.66 -0.43 -10.74
C GLY A 130 5.13 -0.20 -11.05
N LEU A 131 6.03 -1.03 -10.52
CA LEU A 131 7.46 -0.99 -10.83
C LEU A 131 7.74 -1.27 -12.32
N TYR A 132 7.05 -2.25 -12.90
CA TYR A 132 7.19 -2.56 -14.31
C TYR A 132 6.74 -1.38 -15.19
N MET A 133 5.60 -0.77 -14.87
CA MET A 133 5.08 0.41 -15.55
C MET A 133 6.00 1.62 -15.40
N ALA A 134 6.54 1.86 -14.20
CA ALA A 134 7.46 2.96 -13.93
C ALA A 134 8.76 2.83 -14.74
N LYS A 135 9.28 1.61 -14.89
CA LYS A 135 10.44 1.32 -15.75
C LYS A 135 10.16 1.59 -17.22
N HIS A 136 8.95 1.28 -17.68
CA HIS A 136 8.53 1.44 -19.08
C HIS A 136 7.71 2.72 -19.29
N LYS A 137 7.88 3.75 -18.46
CA LYS A 137 7.12 5.00 -18.54
C LYS A 137 7.19 5.69 -19.91
N TYR A 138 8.25 5.47 -20.69
CA TYR A 138 8.41 6.01 -22.05
C TYR A 138 7.43 5.41 -23.07
N CYS A 139 6.80 4.30 -22.75
CA CYS A 139 5.70 3.73 -23.51
C CYS A 139 4.42 4.57 -23.35
N ILE A 140 4.22 5.20 -22.19
CA ILE A 140 3.08 6.08 -21.92
C ILE A 140 3.29 7.44 -22.61
N SER A 141 2.23 7.98 -23.19
CA SER A 141 2.14 9.33 -23.77
C SER A 141 2.82 10.39 -22.92
N SER A 142 3.83 11.06 -23.50
CA SER A 142 4.66 12.03 -22.76
C SER A 142 3.88 13.18 -22.11
N HIS A 143 2.79 13.65 -22.75
CA HIS A 143 1.89 14.69 -22.20
C HIS A 143 0.96 14.18 -21.10
N VAL A 144 0.81 12.86 -20.94
CA VAL A 144 -0.11 12.21 -19.99
C VAL A 144 0.60 11.72 -18.73
N GLN A 145 1.92 11.46 -18.80
CA GLN A 145 2.71 10.98 -17.65
C GLN A 145 2.60 11.88 -16.41
N LEU A 146 2.72 13.20 -16.58
CA LEU A 146 2.64 14.16 -15.48
C LEU A 146 1.22 14.23 -14.88
N PRO A 147 0.15 14.37 -15.68
CA PRO A 147 -1.22 14.24 -15.19
C PRO A 147 -1.51 12.93 -14.45
N ILE A 148 -1.13 11.76 -14.99
CA ILE A 148 -1.32 10.47 -14.31
C ILE A 148 -0.64 10.50 -12.94
N ALA A 149 0.63 10.89 -12.87
CA ALA A 149 1.37 10.95 -11.62
C ALA A 149 0.74 11.96 -10.62
N SER A 150 0.24 13.09 -11.11
CA SER A 150 -0.48 14.06 -10.29
C SER A 150 -1.78 13.50 -9.73
N THR A 151 -2.59 12.85 -10.57
CA THR A 151 -3.87 12.26 -10.17
C THR A 151 -3.67 11.18 -9.11
N TRP A 152 -2.73 10.25 -9.32
CA TRP A 152 -2.42 9.21 -8.33
C TRP A 152 -1.91 9.79 -7.01
N ARG A 153 -1.07 10.83 -7.05
CA ARG A 153 -0.59 11.51 -5.85
C ARG A 153 -1.72 12.17 -5.06
N ILE A 154 -2.66 12.86 -5.73
CA ILE A 154 -3.83 13.46 -5.06
C ILE A 154 -4.66 12.38 -4.36
N ILE A 155 -4.87 11.25 -5.03
CA ILE A 155 -5.63 10.12 -4.49
C ILE A 155 -4.93 9.50 -3.28
N ILE A 156 -3.61 9.29 -3.34
CA ILE A 156 -2.83 8.78 -2.21
C ILE A 156 -2.97 9.70 -0.99
N TYR A 157 -2.83 11.02 -1.17
CA TYR A 157 -3.03 11.98 -0.08
C TYR A 157 -4.45 11.91 0.49
N PHE A 158 -5.46 11.86 -0.37
CA PHE A 158 -6.86 11.78 0.05
C PHE A 158 -7.14 10.50 0.84
N ILE A 159 -6.68 9.34 0.35
CA ILE A 159 -6.82 8.05 1.04
C ILE A 159 -6.09 8.05 2.37
N ASN A 160 -4.87 8.59 2.43
CA ASN A 160 -4.11 8.69 3.68
C ASN A 160 -4.87 9.50 4.73
N ILE A 161 -5.41 10.67 4.36
CA ILE A 161 -6.24 11.49 5.26
C ILE A 161 -7.45 10.69 5.77
N LEU A 162 -8.14 9.97 4.88
CA LEU A 162 -9.27 9.14 5.26
C LEU A 162 -8.88 8.03 6.23
N ILE A 163 -7.79 7.29 5.96
CA ILE A 163 -7.33 6.19 6.82
C ILE A 163 -6.95 6.71 8.21
N PHE A 164 -6.19 7.82 8.29
CA PHE A 164 -5.83 8.42 9.58
C PHE A 164 -7.05 8.94 10.34
N MET A 165 -7.99 9.59 9.65
CA MET A 165 -9.23 10.08 10.26
C MET A 165 -10.07 8.93 10.80
N ILE A 166 -10.30 7.88 10.01
CA ILE A 166 -11.08 6.71 10.42
C ILE A 166 -10.39 6.00 11.59
N THR A 167 -9.06 5.80 11.52
CA THR A 167 -8.28 5.17 12.59
C THR A 167 -8.36 5.99 13.87
N GLY A 168 -8.25 7.32 13.78
CA GLY A 168 -8.40 8.22 14.92
C GLY A 168 -9.78 8.13 15.56
N ILE A 169 -10.86 8.09 14.76
CA ILE A 169 -12.23 7.92 15.26
C ILE A 169 -12.41 6.56 15.93
N ILE A 170 -11.93 5.47 15.32
CA ILE A 170 -12.01 4.12 15.89
C ILE A 170 -11.25 4.04 17.21
N LEU A 171 -10.05 4.61 17.28
CA LEU A 171 -9.23 4.64 18.49
C LEU A 171 -9.90 5.44 19.60
N ALA A 172 -10.38 6.65 19.28
CA ALA A 172 -11.11 7.49 20.24
C ALA A 172 -12.37 6.78 20.76
N HIS A 173 -13.16 6.17 19.88
CA HIS A 173 -14.34 5.41 20.28
C HIS A 173 -13.99 4.18 21.12
N SER A 174 -12.92 3.45 20.79
CA SER A 174 -12.49 2.27 21.54
C SER A 174 -12.04 2.63 22.96
N LEU A 175 -11.26 3.71 23.10
CA LEU A 175 -10.73 4.18 24.39
C LEU A 175 -11.81 4.86 25.26
N VAL A 176 -12.63 5.74 24.66
CA VAL A 176 -13.70 6.46 25.38
C VAL A 176 -14.92 5.57 25.60
N GLY A 177 -15.20 4.61 24.71
CA GLY A 177 -16.30 3.65 24.88
C GLY A 177 -16.04 2.59 25.95
N THR A 178 -14.77 2.30 26.28
CA THR A 178 -14.41 1.42 27.40
C THR A 178 -14.32 2.16 28.74
N GLN A 179 -14.05 3.47 28.75
CA GLN A 179 -14.06 4.31 29.94
C GLN A 179 -15.43 5.00 30.10
N LYS A 180 -16.26 4.54 31.07
CA LYS A 180 -17.56 5.20 31.35
C LYS A 180 -17.42 6.66 31.82
N HIS A 181 -16.23 7.09 32.22
CA HIS A 181 -15.91 8.48 32.56
C HIS A 181 -14.53 8.85 32.02
N VAL A 182 -14.47 9.89 31.19
CA VAL A 182 -13.23 10.60 30.88
C VAL A 182 -12.95 11.49 32.10
N ASP A 183 -11.89 11.20 32.84
CA ASP A 183 -11.53 11.99 34.02
C ASP A 183 -10.76 13.25 33.59
N ALA A 184 -10.80 14.31 34.41
CA ALA A 184 -10.05 15.55 34.15
C ALA A 184 -8.53 15.31 34.02
N ILE A 185 -8.05 14.17 34.53
CA ILE A 185 -6.65 13.72 34.46
C ILE A 185 -6.28 13.28 33.04
N ASP A 186 -7.20 12.72 32.26
CA ASP A 186 -6.96 12.28 30.86
C ASP A 186 -6.73 13.47 29.92
N PHE A 187 -7.41 14.59 30.19
CA PHE A 187 -7.13 15.87 29.53
C PHE A 187 -5.74 16.40 29.90
N GLY A 188 -5.33 16.25 31.17
CA GLY A 188 -3.98 16.57 31.62
C GLY A 188 -2.92 15.75 30.87
N TYR A 189 -3.11 14.43 30.75
CA TYR A 189 -2.19 13.57 29.98
C TYR A 189 -2.16 13.95 28.50
N SER A 190 -3.28 14.32 27.90
CA SER A 190 -3.33 14.75 26.49
C SER A 190 -2.53 16.03 26.23
N ILE A 191 -2.60 17.01 27.14
CA ILE A 191 -1.81 18.26 27.06
C ILE A 191 -0.32 17.99 27.26
N VAL A 192 0.03 17.15 28.25
CA VAL A 192 1.42 16.75 28.50
C VAL A 192 1.98 16.00 27.30
N LEU A 193 1.21 15.10 26.69
CA LEU A 193 1.61 14.36 25.50
C LEU A 193 1.82 15.28 24.30
N TYR A 194 0.93 16.27 24.11
CA TYR A 194 1.08 17.30 23.07
C TYR A 194 2.36 18.11 23.23
N LEU A 195 2.65 18.60 24.45
CA LEU A 195 3.88 19.34 24.77
C LEU A 195 5.15 18.48 24.78
N ALA A 196 5.03 17.16 24.90
CA ALA A 196 6.17 16.25 24.80
C ALA A 196 6.50 15.89 23.34
N LEU A 197 5.51 15.96 22.45
CA LEU A 197 5.61 15.65 21.02
C LEU A 197 5.85 16.89 20.14
N HIS A 198 5.78 18.10 20.70
CA HIS A 198 6.09 19.39 20.05
C HIS A 198 7.05 20.17 20.93
#